data_AF-A0A6N7Y5W6-F1
#
_entry.id   AF-A0A6N7Y5W6-F1
#
_cell.length_a   1.000
_cell.length_b   1.000
_cell.length_c   1.000
_cell.angle_alpha   90.00
_cell.angle_beta   90.00
_cell.angle_gamma   90.00
#
_symmetry.space_group_name_H-M   'P 1'
#
loop_
_entity.id
_entity.type
_entity.pdbx_description
1 polymer ?
#
loop_
_entity_poly.entity_id
_entity_poly.type
_entity_poly.pdbx_seq_one_letter_code
_entity_poly.pdbx_strand_id
1 'polypeptide(L)'
;MIRNRDGSLSAGNADRIRGGQYLLSGKDNMGIYTDAYQDMFIDCKDVTVEKLYKLAGYRYEDMDFQRDIERVIGTTGSAECHIFQIDASMPTELATVQWVCMANADCSTFVPFYGALLTDTSKAYKLEALKYNPDSAYWTFRNVGYLCEEGENRTLYRPGVTAFYETYMKTVEELQKNVNKQMLNVYNTDRENLEYYATNLGIAIGDETLGFARTLSSEVKDVQLYNKYRNTRWYPKPRVYEQSSLSAKDIVYDLSMVVAPAKKADNTVTPAPAKVTAPAAIKVRAKALKGKKVKVSLKKTAQAAGYEIAYSTNVNFTKKTTKVVSTKKVTKTIKKLKKKKTYYIKARAYKLDGKTKVYGRWSLIKKVTIKK
;
A
#
# COMPACT_ATOMS: atom_id res chain seq x y z
N MET A 1 -31.33 -1.87 7.20
CA MET A 1 -32.22 -2.22 6.06
C MET A 1 -33.65 -1.94 6.46
N ILE A 2 -34.47 -1.42 5.54
CA ILE A 2 -35.89 -1.13 5.78
C ILE A 2 -36.66 -2.45 5.67
N ARG A 3 -37.43 -2.77 6.71
CA ARG A 3 -38.36 -3.91 6.76
C ARG A 3 -39.80 -3.43 6.61
N ASN A 4 -40.64 -4.24 6.00
CA ASN A 4 -42.09 -4.07 6.02
C ASN A 4 -42.62 -4.29 7.44
N ARG A 5 -43.88 -3.90 7.69
CA ARG A 5 -44.52 -4.03 9.03
C ARG A 5 -44.64 -5.48 9.50
N ASP A 6 -44.62 -6.44 8.58
CA ASP A 6 -44.65 -7.88 8.85
C ASP A 6 -43.24 -8.49 9.09
N GLY A 7 -42.19 -7.67 9.06
CA GLY A 7 -40.80 -8.10 9.24
C GLY A 7 -40.11 -8.58 7.96
N SER A 8 -40.81 -8.71 6.84
CA SER A 8 -40.22 -9.02 5.53
C SER A 8 -39.34 -7.87 5.01
N LEU A 9 -38.37 -8.18 4.16
CA LEU A 9 -37.59 -7.14 3.48
C LEU A 9 -38.45 -6.50 2.39
N SER A 10 -38.33 -5.18 2.20
CA SER A 10 -38.97 -4.52 1.05
C SER A 10 -38.50 -5.17 -0.25
N ALA A 11 -39.38 -5.27 -1.26
CA ALA A 11 -39.12 -6.01 -2.50
C ALA A 11 -37.76 -5.64 -3.14
N GLY A 12 -37.44 -4.34 -3.21
CA GLY A 12 -36.15 -3.87 -3.75
C GLY A 12 -34.91 -4.18 -2.90
N ASN A 13 -35.04 -4.54 -1.62
CA ASN A 13 -33.92 -5.08 -0.84
C ASN A 13 -33.72 -6.57 -1.15
N ALA A 14 -34.82 -7.32 -1.20
CA ALA A 14 -34.82 -8.73 -1.56
C ALA A 14 -34.27 -8.95 -2.98
N ASP A 15 -34.64 -8.08 -3.92
CA ASP A 15 -34.16 -8.11 -5.31
C ASP A 15 -32.62 -8.01 -5.38
N ARG A 16 -32.04 -7.08 -4.61
CA ARG A 16 -30.58 -6.87 -4.55
C ARG A 16 -29.85 -8.03 -3.90
N ILE A 17 -30.43 -8.65 -2.88
CA ILE A 17 -29.84 -9.83 -2.27
C ILE A 17 -29.90 -11.02 -3.25
N ARG A 18 -31.06 -11.29 -3.86
CA ARG A 18 -31.22 -12.36 -4.86
C ARG A 18 -30.26 -12.20 -6.03
N GLY A 19 -30.23 -11.01 -6.63
CA GLY A 19 -29.35 -10.71 -7.75
C GLY A 19 -27.87 -10.83 -7.37
N GLY A 20 -27.49 -10.30 -6.22
CA GLY A 20 -26.10 -10.44 -5.74
C GLY A 20 -25.71 -11.89 -5.47
N GLN A 21 -26.59 -12.68 -4.86
CA GLN A 21 -26.35 -14.10 -4.63
C GLN A 21 -26.25 -14.89 -5.94
N TYR A 22 -27.12 -14.59 -6.90
CA TYR A 22 -27.09 -15.21 -8.22
C TYR A 22 -25.77 -14.90 -8.94
N LEU A 23 -25.36 -13.63 -9.01
CA LEU A 23 -24.11 -13.26 -9.67
C LEU A 23 -22.88 -13.93 -9.04
N LEU A 24 -22.84 -13.98 -7.70
CA LEU A 24 -21.68 -14.53 -6.98
C LEU A 24 -21.63 -16.07 -7.02
N SER A 25 -22.78 -16.73 -6.88
CA SER A 25 -22.85 -18.19 -6.71
C SER A 25 -23.27 -18.96 -7.97
N GLY A 26 -23.83 -18.26 -8.98
CA GLY A 26 -24.49 -18.86 -10.14
C GLY A 26 -25.83 -19.53 -9.83
N LYS A 27 -26.34 -19.41 -8.60
CA LYS A 27 -27.59 -20.05 -8.16
C LYS A 27 -28.66 -19.01 -7.91
N ASP A 28 -29.79 -19.15 -8.59
CA ASP A 28 -30.93 -18.27 -8.40
C ASP A 28 -31.76 -18.72 -7.18
N ASN A 29 -31.85 -17.86 -6.17
CA ASN A 29 -32.57 -18.13 -4.94
C ASN A 29 -33.96 -17.47 -4.95
N MET A 30 -34.92 -18.16 -5.58
CA MET A 30 -36.32 -17.72 -5.63
C MET A 30 -37.02 -17.71 -4.26
N GLY A 31 -36.50 -18.48 -3.28
CA GLY A 31 -37.06 -18.60 -1.93
C GLY A 31 -36.90 -17.34 -1.08
N ILE A 32 -36.16 -16.34 -1.54
CA ILE A 32 -35.94 -15.10 -0.77
C ILE A 32 -37.24 -14.33 -0.48
N TYR A 33 -38.31 -14.55 -1.25
CA TYR A 33 -39.59 -13.83 -1.10
C TYR A 33 -40.58 -14.53 -0.17
N THR A 34 -40.31 -15.76 0.30
CA THR A 34 -41.30 -16.58 1.00
C THR A 34 -41.19 -16.55 2.52
N ASP A 35 -40.01 -16.20 3.05
CA ASP A 35 -39.73 -16.30 4.48
C ASP A 35 -39.55 -14.93 5.13
N ALA A 36 -40.03 -14.77 6.37
CA ALA A 36 -39.77 -13.59 7.20
C ALA A 36 -38.27 -13.39 7.51
N TYR A 37 -37.43 -14.38 7.20
CA TYR A 37 -35.98 -14.36 7.30
C TYR A 37 -35.35 -14.66 5.94
N GLN A 38 -34.63 -13.68 5.38
CA GLN A 38 -33.85 -13.87 4.16
C GLN A 38 -32.42 -14.22 4.56
N ASP A 39 -31.91 -15.36 4.11
CA ASP A 39 -30.51 -15.70 4.32
C ASP A 39 -29.66 -14.73 3.50
N MET A 40 -29.08 -13.75 4.18
CA MET A 40 -28.22 -12.74 3.57
C MET A 40 -26.83 -13.29 3.25
N PHE A 41 -26.46 -14.40 3.87
CA PHE A 41 -25.12 -14.93 3.80
C PHE A 41 -25.12 -16.13 2.85
N ILE A 42 -24.09 -16.18 2.01
CA ILE A 42 -23.86 -17.31 1.13
C ILE A 42 -22.41 -17.73 1.24
N ASP A 43 -22.17 -19.03 1.11
CA ASP A 43 -20.85 -19.55 0.89
C ASP A 43 -20.52 -19.47 -0.61
N CYS A 44 -19.56 -18.63 -0.95
CA CYS A 44 -19.04 -18.49 -2.30
C CYS A 44 -17.53 -18.73 -2.29
N LYS A 45 -17.05 -19.54 -3.24
CA LYS A 45 -15.62 -19.74 -3.50
C LYS A 45 -15.19 -18.87 -4.67
N ASP A 46 -13.91 -18.50 -4.69
CA ASP A 46 -13.29 -17.82 -5.83
C ASP A 46 -14.00 -16.49 -6.18
N VAL A 47 -14.21 -15.65 -5.16
CA VAL A 47 -14.69 -14.28 -5.31
C VAL A 47 -13.51 -13.40 -5.71
N THR A 48 -13.47 -13.03 -6.99
CA THR A 48 -12.46 -12.14 -7.58
C THR A 48 -12.86 -10.67 -7.46
N VAL A 49 -11.91 -9.77 -7.66
CA VAL A 49 -12.18 -8.33 -7.77
C VAL A 49 -13.07 -8.05 -8.99
N GLU A 50 -12.85 -8.74 -10.12
CA GLU A 50 -13.72 -8.63 -11.29
C GLU A 50 -15.19 -9.02 -11.00
N LYS A 51 -15.44 -10.08 -10.23
CA LYS A 51 -16.81 -10.44 -9.80
C LYS A 51 -17.44 -9.36 -8.93
N LEU A 52 -16.67 -8.78 -8.00
CA LEU A 52 -17.16 -7.70 -7.13
C LEU A 52 -17.40 -6.40 -7.91
N TYR A 53 -16.59 -6.13 -8.94
CA TYR A 53 -16.84 -5.05 -9.89
C TYR A 53 -18.18 -5.24 -10.61
N LYS A 54 -18.42 -6.43 -11.17
CA LYS A 54 -19.69 -6.76 -11.82
C LYS A 54 -20.86 -6.60 -10.86
N LEU A 55 -20.71 -7.05 -9.62
CA LEU A 55 -21.71 -6.93 -8.58
C LEU A 55 -22.09 -5.46 -8.33
N ALA A 56 -21.10 -4.57 -8.20
CA ALA A 56 -21.34 -3.15 -7.96
C ALA A 56 -22.15 -2.48 -9.09
N GLY A 57 -21.99 -2.94 -10.34
CA GLY A 57 -22.71 -2.43 -11.51
C GLY A 57 -23.97 -3.21 -11.87
N TYR A 58 -24.34 -4.25 -11.12
CA TYR A 58 -25.30 -5.25 -11.60
C TYR A 58 -26.75 -4.75 -11.63
N ARG A 59 -27.45 -5.00 -12.74
CA ARG A 59 -28.85 -4.61 -12.97
C ARG A 59 -29.75 -5.77 -13.43
N TYR A 60 -29.26 -7.00 -13.27
CA TYR A 60 -29.98 -8.26 -13.47
C TYR A 60 -30.48 -8.55 -14.88
N GLU A 61 -29.80 -8.05 -15.91
CA GLU A 61 -30.24 -8.21 -17.31
C GLU A 61 -30.31 -9.67 -17.79
N ASP A 62 -29.67 -10.58 -17.09
CA ASP A 62 -29.64 -12.03 -17.33
C ASP A 62 -30.55 -12.82 -16.39
N MET A 63 -31.41 -12.15 -15.60
CA MET A 63 -32.34 -12.78 -14.67
C MET A 63 -33.79 -12.48 -15.04
N ASP A 64 -34.68 -13.45 -14.80
CA ASP A 64 -36.12 -13.26 -14.84
C ASP A 64 -36.69 -13.17 -13.41
N PHE A 65 -37.26 -12.01 -13.08
CA PHE A 65 -37.90 -11.79 -11.78
C PHE A 65 -39.39 -12.15 -11.79
N GLN A 66 -39.97 -12.47 -12.94
CA GLN A 66 -41.41 -12.73 -13.15
C GLN A 66 -42.32 -11.57 -12.71
N ARG A 67 -41.74 -10.39 -12.55
CA ARG A 67 -42.39 -9.12 -12.22
C ARG A 67 -41.45 -7.96 -12.54
N ASP A 68 -42.02 -6.76 -12.54
CA ASP A 68 -41.23 -5.54 -12.61
C ASP A 68 -40.38 -5.37 -11.34
N ILE A 69 -39.15 -4.92 -11.56
CA ILE A 69 -38.17 -4.62 -10.50
C ILE A 69 -38.01 -3.11 -10.35
N GLU A 70 -38.13 -2.62 -9.12
CA GLU A 70 -38.03 -1.18 -8.84
C GLU A 70 -36.60 -0.74 -8.48
N ARG A 71 -35.75 -1.68 -8.06
CA ARG A 71 -34.40 -1.38 -7.54
C ARG A 71 -33.36 -2.38 -8.03
N VAL A 72 -32.24 -1.84 -8.47
CA VAL A 72 -31.05 -2.57 -8.91
C VAL A 72 -29.86 -2.27 -8.00
N ILE A 73 -28.77 -3.04 -8.11
CA ILE A 73 -27.53 -2.78 -7.36
C ILE A 73 -26.80 -1.60 -7.99
N GLY A 74 -26.49 -1.68 -9.29
CA GLY A 74 -25.84 -0.62 -10.05
C GLY A 74 -26.80 0.52 -10.36
N THR A 75 -26.70 1.64 -9.63
CA THR A 75 -27.59 2.79 -9.80
C THR A 75 -26.86 4.01 -10.34
N THR A 76 -27.58 4.82 -11.12
CA THR A 76 -27.10 6.08 -11.70
C THR A 76 -26.78 7.15 -10.64
N GLY A 77 -27.33 6.99 -9.43
CA GLY A 77 -27.05 7.84 -8.27
C GLY A 77 -25.81 7.45 -7.46
N SER A 78 -25.11 6.39 -7.84
CA SER A 78 -23.87 5.98 -7.16
C SER A 78 -22.78 7.01 -7.44
N ALA A 79 -22.33 7.71 -6.40
CA ALA A 79 -21.25 8.68 -6.50
C ALA A 79 -19.89 7.99 -6.61
N GLU A 80 -19.68 6.98 -5.76
CA GLU A 80 -18.46 6.18 -5.66
C GLU A 80 -18.83 4.74 -5.29
N CYS A 81 -17.99 3.79 -5.70
CA CYS A 81 -18.03 2.41 -5.25
C CYS A 81 -16.62 1.98 -4.81
N HIS A 82 -16.53 1.14 -3.78
CA HIS A 82 -15.24 0.71 -3.24
C HIS A 82 -15.20 -0.78 -2.97
N ILE A 83 -14.06 -1.40 -3.25
CA ILE A 83 -13.71 -2.75 -2.79
C ILE A 83 -12.43 -2.64 -1.97
N PHE A 84 -12.46 -3.12 -0.72
CA PHE A 84 -11.27 -3.18 0.13
C PHE A 84 -10.78 -4.62 0.17
N GLN A 85 -9.70 -4.89 -0.56
CA GLN A 85 -9.07 -6.21 -0.58
C GLN A 85 -7.93 -6.23 0.44
N ILE A 86 -8.05 -7.11 1.44
CA ILE A 86 -7.08 -7.23 2.53
C ILE A 86 -6.32 -8.55 2.40
N ASP A 87 -5.01 -8.48 2.23
CA ASP A 87 -4.09 -9.60 2.24
C ASP A 87 -3.32 -9.66 3.56
N ALA A 88 -3.71 -10.60 4.43
CA ALA A 88 -3.11 -10.78 5.76
C ALA A 88 -1.65 -11.27 5.72
N SER A 89 -1.15 -11.71 4.55
CA SER A 89 0.25 -12.13 4.39
C SER A 89 1.21 -10.96 4.13
N MET A 90 0.68 -9.79 3.77
CA MET A 90 1.46 -8.60 3.45
C MET A 90 1.70 -7.74 4.70
N PRO A 91 2.77 -6.91 4.73
CA PRO A 91 2.96 -5.92 5.79
C PRO A 91 1.77 -4.97 5.91
N THR A 92 1.47 -4.46 7.10
CA THR A 92 0.30 -3.61 7.37
C THR A 92 0.13 -2.46 6.37
N GLU A 93 1.24 -1.82 5.97
CA GLU A 93 1.25 -0.73 5.00
C GLU A 93 0.81 -1.14 3.59
N LEU A 94 1.02 -2.39 3.20
CA LEU A 94 0.68 -2.95 1.89
C LEU A 94 -0.52 -3.90 1.94
N ALA A 95 -1.03 -4.20 3.13
CA ALA A 95 -2.04 -5.23 3.34
C ALA A 95 -3.37 -4.91 2.67
N THR A 96 -3.69 -3.63 2.45
CA THR A 96 -4.96 -3.22 1.86
C THR A 96 -4.76 -2.57 0.49
N VAL A 97 -5.36 -3.19 -0.53
CA VAL A 97 -5.62 -2.54 -1.81
C VAL A 97 -7.06 -2.05 -1.81
N GLN A 98 -7.24 -0.73 -1.87
CA GLN A 98 -8.52 -0.07 -2.03
C GLN A 98 -8.77 0.16 -3.51
N TRP A 99 -9.73 -0.56 -4.07
CA TRP A 99 -10.22 -0.36 -5.42
C TRP A 99 -11.31 0.70 -5.39
N VAL A 100 -11.15 1.78 -6.15
CA VAL A 100 -12.10 2.90 -6.17
C VAL A 100 -12.68 3.06 -7.57
N CYS A 101 -14.01 3.04 -7.67
CA CYS A 101 -14.75 3.38 -8.86
C CYS A 101 -15.47 4.71 -8.64
N MET A 102 -15.22 5.66 -9.53
CA MET A 102 -15.97 6.91 -9.58
C MET A 102 -17.21 6.73 -10.44
N ALA A 103 -18.34 7.29 -10.00
CA ALA A 103 -19.66 7.08 -10.58
C ALA A 103 -20.15 5.62 -10.53
N ASN A 104 -21.24 5.34 -11.24
CA ASN A 104 -21.87 4.03 -11.33
C ASN A 104 -20.96 2.99 -12.00
N ALA A 105 -20.69 1.88 -11.32
CA ALA A 105 -19.87 0.78 -11.83
C ALA A 105 -20.45 0.05 -13.06
N ASP A 106 -21.73 0.25 -13.39
CA ASP A 106 -22.37 -0.30 -14.60
C ASP A 106 -21.65 0.09 -15.91
N CYS A 107 -21.12 1.32 -15.97
CA CYS A 107 -20.40 1.87 -17.14
C CYS A 107 -19.13 2.64 -16.70
N SER A 108 -18.54 2.23 -15.59
CA SER A 108 -17.30 2.77 -15.05
C SER A 108 -16.39 1.62 -14.63
N THR A 109 -15.26 1.90 -13.98
CA THR A 109 -14.28 0.89 -13.57
C THR A 109 -13.58 1.25 -12.26
N PHE A 110 -12.95 0.26 -11.65
CA PHE A 110 -12.21 0.42 -10.39
C PHE A 110 -10.72 0.62 -10.63
N VAL A 111 -10.14 1.57 -9.90
CA VAL A 111 -8.69 1.85 -9.90
C VAL A 111 -8.09 1.41 -8.55
N PRO A 112 -7.01 0.61 -8.54
CA PRO A 112 -6.40 0.13 -7.31
C PRO A 112 -5.45 1.15 -6.66
N PHE A 113 -5.62 1.37 -5.35
CA PHE A 113 -4.77 2.24 -4.53
C PHE A 113 -4.31 1.52 -3.26
N TYR A 114 -3.05 1.72 -2.85
CA TYR A 114 -2.61 1.37 -1.50
C TYR A 114 -3.07 2.44 -0.51
N GLY A 115 -4.33 2.35 -0.06
CA GLY A 115 -4.98 3.40 0.72
C GLY A 115 -4.24 3.79 2.01
N ALA A 116 -3.50 2.86 2.63
CA ALA A 116 -2.71 3.14 3.84
C ALA A 116 -1.42 3.94 3.58
N LEU A 117 -0.91 3.95 2.34
CA LEU A 117 0.33 4.61 1.93
C LEU A 117 0.11 5.86 1.07
N LEU A 118 -1.14 6.11 0.68
CA LEU A 118 -1.49 7.16 -0.26
C LEU A 118 -1.38 8.52 0.43
N THR A 119 -0.49 9.38 -0.06
CA THR A 119 -0.33 10.75 0.46
C THR A 119 -0.96 11.80 -0.46
N ASP A 120 -1.23 11.45 -1.71
CA ASP A 120 -1.94 12.29 -2.67
C ASP A 120 -2.63 11.44 -3.75
N THR A 121 -3.49 12.07 -4.54
CA THR A 121 -4.16 11.48 -5.71
C THR A 121 -3.98 12.36 -6.94
N SER A 122 -4.35 11.84 -8.11
CA SER A 122 -4.42 12.64 -9.33
C SER A 122 -5.24 13.91 -9.08
N LYS A 123 -4.84 15.01 -9.73
CA LYS A 123 -5.54 16.30 -9.64
C LYS A 123 -7.03 16.14 -9.95
N ALA A 124 -7.38 15.32 -10.93
CA ALA A 124 -8.77 15.11 -11.35
C ALA A 124 -9.66 14.55 -10.23
N TYR A 125 -9.11 13.70 -9.35
CA TYR A 125 -9.83 13.11 -8.21
C TYR A 125 -10.08 14.11 -7.07
N LYS A 126 -9.42 15.28 -7.10
CA LYS A 126 -9.55 16.33 -6.07
C LYS A 126 -10.45 17.49 -6.48
N LEU A 127 -10.89 17.52 -7.75
CA LEU A 127 -11.69 18.62 -8.26
C LEU A 127 -13.14 18.52 -7.77
N GLU A 128 -13.72 19.68 -7.42
CA GLU A 128 -15.12 19.76 -7.04
C GLU A 128 -16.03 19.23 -8.16
N ALA A 129 -17.01 18.43 -7.76
CA ALA A 129 -17.92 17.72 -8.66
C ALA A 129 -19.39 18.00 -8.37
N LEU A 130 -19.72 18.97 -7.51
CA LEU A 130 -21.11 19.35 -7.23
C LEU A 130 -21.84 19.88 -8.48
N LYS A 131 -21.10 20.56 -9.36
CA LYS A 131 -21.53 20.99 -10.70
C LYS A 131 -20.71 20.25 -11.75
N TYR A 132 -21.26 20.16 -12.96
CA TYR A 132 -20.55 19.56 -14.10
C TYR A 132 -19.15 20.16 -14.27
N ASN A 133 -18.15 19.28 -14.28
CA ASN A 133 -16.74 19.65 -14.44
C ASN A 133 -16.01 18.57 -15.26
N PRO A 134 -15.74 18.80 -16.56
CA PRO A 134 -15.15 17.79 -17.44
C PRO A 134 -13.72 17.38 -17.05
N ASP A 135 -13.04 18.17 -16.21
CA ASP A 135 -11.69 17.85 -15.74
C ASP A 135 -11.70 16.96 -14.49
N SER A 136 -12.85 16.85 -13.80
CA SER A 136 -12.98 16.01 -12.60
C SER A 136 -13.08 14.53 -12.96
N ALA A 137 -12.55 13.68 -12.08
CA ALA A 137 -12.64 12.24 -12.25
C ALA A 137 -14.11 11.77 -12.26
N TYR A 138 -14.90 12.25 -11.29
CA TYR A 138 -16.33 11.92 -11.19
C TYR A 138 -17.08 12.15 -12.50
N TRP A 139 -17.02 13.37 -13.07
CA TRP A 139 -17.76 13.67 -14.29
C TRP A 139 -17.16 13.01 -15.53
N THR A 140 -15.85 12.75 -15.56
CA THR A 140 -15.22 11.99 -16.65
C THR A 140 -15.82 10.58 -16.72
N PHE A 141 -15.90 9.86 -15.60
CA PHE A 141 -16.50 8.52 -15.56
C PHE A 141 -18.03 8.56 -15.68
N ARG A 142 -18.70 9.51 -15.01
CA ARG A 142 -20.17 9.68 -15.10
C ARG A 142 -20.63 9.95 -16.53
N ASN A 143 -19.86 10.68 -17.32
CA ASN A 143 -20.19 10.97 -18.71
C ASN A 143 -20.29 9.70 -19.57
N VAL A 144 -19.44 8.70 -19.34
CA VAL A 144 -19.52 7.41 -20.05
C VAL A 144 -20.87 6.74 -19.80
N GLY A 145 -21.26 6.63 -18.52
CA GLY A 145 -22.56 6.08 -18.12
C GLY A 145 -23.74 6.88 -18.67
N TYR A 146 -23.70 8.21 -18.56
CA TYR A 146 -24.75 9.08 -19.08
C TYR A 146 -25.06 8.84 -20.57
N LEU A 147 -24.02 8.69 -21.41
CA LEU A 147 -24.18 8.41 -22.83
C LEU A 147 -24.83 7.05 -23.11
N CYS A 148 -24.73 6.10 -22.19
CA CYS A 148 -25.23 4.75 -22.34
C CYS A 148 -26.56 4.49 -21.61
N GLU A 149 -27.06 5.39 -20.77
CA GLU A 149 -28.13 5.04 -19.80
C GLU A 149 -29.56 5.25 -20.33
N GLU A 150 -29.81 6.16 -21.27
CA GLU A 150 -31.17 6.56 -21.67
C GLU A 150 -31.81 5.70 -22.78
N GLY A 151 -32.93 5.03 -22.48
CA GLY A 151 -33.75 4.34 -23.47
C GLY A 151 -32.96 3.32 -24.31
N GLU A 152 -33.04 3.44 -25.63
CA GLU A 152 -32.32 2.55 -26.55
C GLU A 152 -30.80 2.65 -26.44
N ASN A 153 -30.25 3.74 -25.87
CA ASN A 153 -28.81 3.92 -25.70
C ASN A 153 -28.18 2.81 -24.86
N ARG A 154 -28.94 2.25 -23.92
CA ARG A 154 -28.49 1.12 -23.10
C ARG A 154 -28.17 -0.10 -23.94
N THR A 155 -29.02 -0.40 -24.93
CA THR A 155 -28.79 -1.53 -25.83
C THR A 155 -27.78 -1.18 -26.91
N LEU A 156 -27.77 0.06 -27.39
CA LEU A 156 -26.93 0.48 -28.51
C LEU A 156 -25.47 0.75 -28.13
N TYR A 157 -25.19 1.27 -26.93
CA TYR A 157 -23.86 1.82 -26.63
C TYR A 157 -23.16 1.21 -25.42
N ARG A 158 -23.91 0.71 -24.44
CA ARG A 158 -23.32 0.04 -23.27
C ARG A 158 -22.45 -1.17 -23.64
N PRO A 159 -22.82 -2.08 -24.57
CA PRO A 159 -22.12 -3.34 -24.76
C PRO A 159 -20.61 -3.19 -24.98
N GLY A 160 -20.18 -2.29 -25.86
CA GLY A 160 -18.76 -2.04 -26.13
C GLY A 160 -18.01 -1.45 -24.93
N VAL A 161 -18.66 -0.55 -24.16
CA VAL A 161 -18.09 0.04 -22.95
C VAL A 161 -17.84 -1.03 -21.89
N THR A 162 -18.85 -1.85 -21.61
CA THR A 162 -18.74 -2.90 -20.59
C THR A 162 -17.79 -4.01 -21.01
N ALA A 163 -17.73 -4.37 -22.28
CA ALA A 163 -16.77 -5.34 -22.78
C ALA A 163 -15.31 -4.90 -22.54
N PHE A 164 -15.02 -3.61 -22.76
CA PHE A 164 -13.71 -3.04 -22.45
C PHE A 164 -13.44 -3.05 -20.94
N TYR A 165 -14.35 -2.52 -20.11
CA TYR A 165 -14.11 -2.43 -18.67
C TYR A 165 -14.04 -3.78 -17.96
N GLU A 166 -14.81 -4.78 -18.39
CA GLU A 166 -14.67 -6.15 -17.89
C GLU A 166 -13.28 -6.72 -18.19
N THR A 167 -12.77 -6.48 -19.40
CA THR A 167 -11.43 -6.94 -19.77
C THR A 167 -10.35 -6.16 -19.00
N TYR A 168 -10.51 -4.84 -18.85
CA TYR A 168 -9.67 -3.99 -18.01
C TYR A 168 -9.59 -4.54 -16.58
N MET A 169 -10.72 -4.84 -15.95
CA MET A 169 -10.75 -5.30 -14.55
C MET A 169 -10.03 -6.64 -14.37
N LYS A 170 -10.21 -7.59 -15.31
CA LYS A 170 -9.45 -8.85 -15.31
C LYS A 170 -7.95 -8.61 -15.45
N THR A 171 -7.56 -7.75 -16.38
CA THR A 171 -6.14 -7.43 -16.61
C THR A 171 -5.52 -6.77 -15.39
N VAL A 172 -6.15 -5.73 -14.83
CA VAL A 172 -5.61 -4.98 -13.69
C VAL A 172 -5.57 -5.84 -12.43
N GLU A 173 -6.56 -6.72 -12.19
CA GLU A 173 -6.51 -7.69 -11.10
C GLU A 173 -5.29 -8.63 -11.20
N GLU A 174 -4.97 -9.10 -12.41
CA GLU A 174 -3.78 -9.93 -12.63
C GLU A 174 -2.48 -9.13 -12.46
N LEU A 175 -2.41 -7.93 -13.05
CA LEU A 175 -1.25 -7.04 -12.94
C LEU A 175 -1.00 -6.61 -11.49
N GLN A 176 -2.06 -6.41 -10.69
CA GLN A 176 -1.95 -6.08 -9.27
C GLN A 176 -1.15 -7.13 -8.49
N LYS A 177 -1.25 -8.42 -8.86
CA LYS A 177 -0.44 -9.48 -8.22
C LYS A 177 1.06 -9.25 -8.42
N ASN A 178 1.46 -8.75 -9.58
CA ASN A 178 2.84 -8.37 -9.86
C ASN A 178 3.23 -7.08 -9.12
N VAL A 179 2.35 -6.08 -9.12
CA VAL A 179 2.54 -4.84 -8.34
C VAL A 179 2.74 -5.13 -6.87
N ASN A 180 1.97 -6.05 -6.27
CA ASN A 180 2.13 -6.46 -4.87
C ASN A 180 3.54 -7.01 -4.61
N LYS A 181 4.09 -7.83 -5.52
CA LYS A 181 5.47 -8.35 -5.41
C LYS A 181 6.50 -7.23 -5.52
N GLN A 182 6.31 -6.30 -6.46
CA GLN A 182 7.20 -5.16 -6.64
C GLN A 182 7.19 -4.23 -5.42
N MET A 183 6.01 -3.91 -4.89
CA MET A 183 5.84 -3.08 -3.70
C MET A 183 6.39 -3.76 -2.45
N LEU A 184 6.26 -5.09 -2.31
CA LEU A 184 6.91 -5.84 -1.24
C LEU A 184 8.44 -5.76 -1.35
N ASN A 185 9.00 -5.78 -2.57
CA ASN A 185 10.42 -5.56 -2.77
C ASN A 185 10.84 -4.13 -2.36
N VAL A 186 10.06 -3.10 -2.73
CA VAL A 186 10.29 -1.71 -2.28
C VAL A 186 10.23 -1.64 -0.75
N TYR A 187 9.24 -2.24 -0.12
CA TYR A 187 9.13 -2.29 1.35
C TYR A 187 10.38 -2.87 2.02
N ASN A 188 10.99 -3.90 1.41
CA ASN A 188 12.17 -4.57 1.95
C ASN A 188 13.50 -3.85 1.66
N THR A 189 13.58 -3.12 0.54
CA THR A 189 14.85 -2.59 0.01
C THR A 189 14.94 -1.06 0.00
N ASP A 190 13.80 -0.37 -0.04
CA ASP A 190 13.67 1.08 -0.19
C ASP A 190 12.42 1.61 0.54
N ARG A 191 12.29 1.27 1.83
CA ARG A 191 11.11 1.62 2.64
C ARG A 191 10.86 3.13 2.73
N GLU A 192 11.91 3.94 2.65
CA GLU A 192 11.78 5.41 2.72
C GLU A 192 11.00 6.00 1.54
N ASN A 193 10.98 5.31 0.40
CA ASN A 193 10.23 5.73 -0.80
C ASN A 193 8.94 4.94 -1.01
N LEU A 194 8.49 4.14 -0.03
CA LEU A 194 7.30 3.29 -0.18
C LEU A 194 6.03 4.10 -0.43
N GLU A 195 5.80 5.18 0.33
CA GLU A 195 4.69 6.13 0.12
C GLU A 195 4.80 6.82 -1.25
N TYR A 196 6.02 7.16 -1.68
CA TYR A 196 6.28 7.77 -2.98
C TYR A 196 5.84 6.85 -4.11
N TYR A 197 6.26 5.59 -4.09
CA TYR A 197 5.88 4.62 -5.12
C TYR A 197 4.38 4.33 -5.10
N ALA A 198 3.77 4.14 -3.93
CA ALA A 198 2.33 3.93 -3.80
C ALA A 198 1.53 5.11 -4.37
N THR A 199 1.91 6.33 -4.00
CA THR A 199 1.23 7.57 -4.42
C THR A 199 1.38 7.82 -5.92
N ASN A 200 2.60 7.79 -6.45
CA ASN A 200 2.82 8.07 -7.87
C ASN A 200 2.27 6.96 -8.77
N LEU A 201 2.30 5.69 -8.34
CA LEU A 201 1.66 4.62 -9.09
C LEU A 201 0.15 4.85 -9.13
N GLY A 202 -0.48 5.18 -8.00
CA GLY A 202 -1.90 5.51 -7.91
C GLY A 202 -2.29 6.68 -8.80
N ILE A 203 -1.48 7.74 -8.83
CA ILE A 203 -1.68 8.88 -9.74
C ILE A 203 -1.61 8.43 -11.21
N ALA A 204 -0.55 7.69 -11.58
CA ALA A 204 -0.32 7.26 -12.96
C ALA A 204 -1.45 6.36 -13.49
N ILE A 205 -1.84 5.33 -12.73
CA ILE A 205 -2.94 4.44 -13.14
C ILE A 205 -4.29 5.16 -13.14
N GLY A 206 -4.50 6.10 -12.21
CA GLY A 206 -5.68 6.95 -12.18
C GLY A 206 -5.82 7.83 -13.42
N ASP A 207 -4.72 8.48 -13.83
CA ASP A 207 -4.68 9.35 -15.01
C ASP A 207 -4.84 8.57 -16.33
N GLU A 208 -4.19 7.41 -16.44
CA GLU A 208 -4.35 6.52 -17.60
C GLU A 208 -5.79 6.04 -17.74
N THR A 209 -6.41 5.62 -16.63
CA THR A 209 -7.80 5.14 -16.62
C THR A 209 -8.79 6.26 -16.97
N LEU A 210 -8.53 7.49 -16.56
CA LEU A 210 -9.27 8.67 -17.01
C LEU A 210 -9.12 8.89 -18.52
N GLY A 211 -7.94 8.64 -19.08
CA GLY A 211 -7.70 8.64 -20.52
C GLY A 211 -8.62 7.65 -21.25
N PHE A 212 -8.72 6.41 -20.75
CA PHE A 212 -9.63 5.41 -21.32
C PHE A 212 -11.09 5.86 -21.29
N ALA A 213 -11.56 6.39 -20.15
CA ALA A 213 -12.93 6.89 -20.03
C ALA A 213 -13.26 8.02 -21.02
N ARG A 214 -12.29 8.91 -21.29
CA ARG A 214 -12.44 9.98 -22.30
C ARG A 214 -12.53 9.41 -23.71
N THR A 215 -11.69 8.43 -24.05
CA THR A 215 -11.73 7.76 -25.36
C THR A 215 -13.06 7.03 -25.57
N LEU A 216 -13.50 6.22 -24.60
CA LEU A 216 -14.81 5.54 -24.65
C LEU A 216 -15.95 6.54 -24.83
N SER A 217 -15.93 7.65 -24.08
CA SER A 217 -16.92 8.72 -24.22
C SER A 217 -16.93 9.32 -25.64
N SER A 218 -15.75 9.50 -26.25
CA SER A 218 -15.62 10.02 -27.61
C SER A 218 -16.18 9.05 -28.63
N GLU A 219 -15.80 7.78 -28.54
CA GLU A 219 -16.24 6.73 -29.47
C GLU A 219 -17.77 6.56 -29.42
N VAL A 220 -18.36 6.53 -28.23
CA VAL A 220 -19.81 6.45 -28.07
C VAL A 220 -20.49 7.68 -28.68
N LYS A 221 -19.95 8.89 -28.47
CA LYS A 221 -20.48 10.12 -29.07
C LYS A 221 -20.45 10.08 -30.60
N ASP A 222 -19.41 9.51 -31.21
CA ASP A 222 -19.33 9.38 -32.66
C ASP A 222 -20.42 8.45 -33.21
N VAL A 223 -20.69 7.33 -32.54
CA VAL A 223 -21.78 6.42 -32.92
C VAL A 223 -23.15 7.07 -32.68
N GLN A 224 -23.32 7.83 -31.60
CA GLN A 224 -24.53 8.63 -31.36
C GLN A 224 -24.77 9.66 -32.45
N LEU A 225 -23.74 10.38 -32.87
CA LEU A 225 -23.82 11.39 -33.91
C LEU A 225 -24.23 10.76 -35.25
N TYR A 226 -23.63 9.62 -35.59
CA TYR A 226 -24.05 8.84 -36.75
C TYR A 226 -25.53 8.44 -36.65
N ASN A 227 -25.96 7.87 -35.52
CA ASN A 227 -27.33 7.41 -35.35
C ASN A 227 -28.36 8.54 -35.39
N LYS A 228 -27.97 9.74 -34.92
CA LYS A 228 -28.81 10.94 -34.94
C LYS A 228 -29.04 11.47 -36.36
N TYR A 229 -28.00 11.44 -37.20
CA TYR A 229 -28.04 12.03 -38.55
C TYR A 229 -28.11 11.01 -39.69
N ARG A 230 -28.17 9.71 -39.39
CA ARG A 230 -28.31 8.67 -40.42
C ARG A 230 -29.57 8.89 -41.24
N ASN A 231 -29.47 8.65 -42.54
CA ASN A 231 -30.65 8.61 -43.39
C ASN A 231 -31.41 7.31 -43.15
N THR A 232 -32.52 7.38 -42.40
CA THR A 232 -33.32 6.23 -41.99
C THR A 232 -33.96 5.48 -43.17
N ARG A 233 -34.09 6.11 -44.34
CA ARG A 233 -34.58 5.45 -45.57
C ARG A 233 -33.55 4.47 -46.14
N TRP A 234 -32.27 4.83 -46.13
CA TRP A 234 -31.19 4.01 -46.69
C TRP A 234 -30.50 3.14 -45.63
N TYR A 235 -30.45 3.63 -44.39
CA TYR A 235 -29.82 2.97 -43.25
C TYR A 235 -30.85 2.87 -42.12
N PRO A 236 -31.83 1.94 -42.21
CA PRO A 236 -32.96 1.87 -41.29
C PRO A 236 -32.57 1.41 -39.88
N LYS A 237 -31.48 0.66 -39.73
CA LYS A 237 -30.99 0.18 -38.43
C LYS A 237 -29.95 1.15 -37.83
N PRO A 238 -30.04 1.49 -36.53
CA PRO A 238 -28.98 2.21 -35.84
C PRO A 238 -27.70 1.35 -35.75
N ARG A 239 -26.55 2.00 -35.68
CA ARG A 239 -25.29 1.36 -35.30
C ARG A 239 -25.27 1.05 -33.81
N VAL A 240 -24.69 -0.09 -33.48
CA VAL A 240 -24.34 -0.51 -32.13
C VAL A 240 -22.86 -0.24 -31.92
N TYR A 241 -22.49 0.30 -30.76
CA TYR A 241 -21.10 0.37 -30.33
C TYR A 241 -20.75 -0.94 -29.61
N GLU A 242 -20.16 -1.86 -30.36
CA GLU A 242 -19.89 -3.23 -29.91
C GLU A 242 -18.49 -3.39 -29.32
N GLN A 243 -17.53 -2.55 -29.73
CA GLN A 243 -16.14 -2.67 -29.31
C GLN A 243 -15.41 -1.31 -29.33
N SER A 244 -14.57 -1.08 -28.33
CA SER A 244 -13.66 0.07 -28.30
C SER A 244 -12.44 -0.13 -29.21
N SER A 245 -11.84 0.97 -29.68
CA SER A 245 -10.50 0.91 -30.28
C SER A 245 -9.40 0.60 -29.25
N LEU A 246 -9.69 0.79 -27.95
CA LEU A 246 -8.77 0.48 -26.87
C LEU A 246 -8.61 -1.04 -26.69
N SER A 247 -7.40 -1.45 -26.33
CA SER A 247 -7.08 -2.82 -25.99
C SER A 247 -6.61 -2.89 -24.54
N ALA A 248 -7.39 -3.56 -23.71
CA ALA A 248 -7.04 -3.78 -22.30
C ALA A 248 -5.82 -4.71 -22.12
N LYS A 249 -5.30 -5.33 -23.19
CA LYS A 249 -4.08 -6.15 -23.14
C LYS A 249 -2.80 -5.30 -23.17
N ASP A 250 -2.92 -4.06 -23.62
CA ASP A 250 -1.78 -3.14 -23.75
C ASP A 250 -1.63 -2.23 -22.53
N ILE A 251 -2.46 -2.44 -21.50
CA ILE A 251 -2.36 -1.72 -20.22
C ILE A 251 -1.04 -2.08 -19.55
N VAL A 252 -0.27 -1.05 -19.23
CA VAL A 252 0.91 -1.16 -18.39
C VAL A 252 0.52 -0.74 -16.99
N TYR A 253 0.48 -1.69 -16.06
CA TYR A 253 0.24 -1.40 -14.66
C TYR A 253 1.30 -2.07 -13.79
N ASP A 254 2.42 -1.36 -13.63
CA ASP A 254 3.54 -1.74 -12.78
C ASP A 254 4.39 -0.52 -12.37
N LEU A 255 5.42 -0.73 -11.55
CA LEU A 255 6.29 0.36 -11.08
C LEU A 255 7.08 1.09 -12.18
N SER A 256 7.10 0.62 -13.43
CA SER A 256 7.67 1.37 -14.56
C SER A 256 6.88 2.63 -14.93
N MET A 257 5.61 2.71 -14.53
CA MET A 257 4.80 3.93 -14.64
C MET A 257 5.32 5.06 -13.74
N VAL A 258 6.11 4.72 -12.72
CA VAL A 258 6.63 5.66 -11.75
C VAL A 258 8.05 6.02 -12.12
N VAL A 259 8.28 7.30 -12.40
CA VAL A 259 9.65 7.82 -12.43
C VAL A 259 10.23 7.55 -11.05
N ALA A 260 11.26 6.71 -10.99
CA ALA A 260 11.92 6.41 -9.73
C ALA A 260 12.25 7.75 -9.04
N PRO A 261 11.97 7.89 -7.73
CA PRO A 261 12.31 9.12 -7.04
C PRO A 261 13.77 9.35 -7.36
N ALA A 262 14.11 10.59 -7.74
CA ALA A 262 15.50 10.93 -7.98
C ALA A 262 16.23 10.35 -6.80
N LYS A 263 17.09 9.33 -7.06
CA LYS A 263 18.10 8.97 -6.08
C LYS A 263 18.64 10.32 -5.74
N LYS A 264 18.51 10.74 -4.47
CA LYS A 264 19.27 11.89 -4.03
C LYS A 264 20.61 11.65 -4.69
N ALA A 265 21.10 12.64 -5.45
CA ALA A 265 22.50 12.61 -5.81
C ALA A 265 23.23 12.16 -4.55
N ASP A 266 24.39 11.55 -4.66
CA ASP A 266 25.21 11.46 -3.47
C ASP A 266 25.66 12.88 -3.05
N ASN A 267 24.73 13.83 -2.84
CA ASN A 267 24.43 14.37 -1.53
C ASN A 267 24.77 13.34 -0.43
N THR A 268 26.06 13.14 -0.24
CA THR A 268 26.77 13.71 0.90
C THR A 268 26.30 15.12 1.32
N VAL A 269 25.00 15.43 1.31
CA VAL A 269 24.42 16.20 2.39
C VAL A 269 24.35 15.18 3.49
N THR A 270 25.43 15.18 4.27
CA THR A 270 25.47 14.60 5.59
C THR A 270 24.10 14.88 6.21
N PRO A 271 23.29 13.89 6.63
CA PRO A 271 22.25 14.21 7.59
C PRO A 271 22.98 14.98 8.68
N ALA A 272 22.43 16.09 9.19
CA ALA A 272 22.98 16.68 10.41
C ALA A 272 23.20 15.48 11.35
N PRO A 273 24.46 15.16 11.69
CA PRO A 273 24.83 13.79 12.04
C PRO A 273 23.88 13.35 13.14
N ALA A 274 23.17 12.23 12.93
CA ALA A 274 22.42 11.61 14.00
C ALA A 274 23.42 11.47 15.14
N LYS A 275 23.25 12.31 16.18
CA LYS A 275 24.26 12.57 17.20
C LYS A 275 24.80 11.22 17.66
N VAL A 276 26.08 10.94 17.40
CA VAL A 276 26.67 9.62 17.68
C VAL A 276 26.40 9.32 19.14
N THR A 277 25.51 8.38 19.42
CA THR A 277 25.11 8.07 20.79
C THR A 277 26.20 7.28 21.48
N ALA A 278 26.48 7.64 22.73
CA ALA A 278 27.50 6.99 23.54
C ALA A 278 27.20 5.48 23.69
N PRO A 279 28.19 4.58 23.49
CA PRO A 279 27.98 3.16 23.73
C PRO A 279 27.48 2.83 25.13
N ALA A 280 26.67 1.79 25.25
CA ALA A 280 26.25 1.25 26.54
C ALA A 280 27.46 0.82 27.40
N ALA A 281 27.29 0.83 28.73
CA ALA A 281 28.32 0.44 29.67
C ALA A 281 28.75 -1.02 29.45
N ILE A 282 30.06 -1.24 29.34
CA ILE A 282 30.62 -2.57 29.06
C ILE A 282 31.00 -3.32 30.33
N LYS A 283 31.07 -4.66 30.24
CA LYS A 283 31.64 -5.50 31.31
C LYS A 283 33.14 -5.68 31.09
N VAL A 284 33.94 -5.46 32.14
CA VAL A 284 35.40 -5.67 32.16
C VAL A 284 35.78 -6.78 33.14
N ARG A 285 36.77 -7.58 32.76
CA ARG A 285 37.48 -8.52 33.64
C ARG A 285 38.97 -8.18 33.65
N ALA A 286 39.60 -8.27 34.81
CA ALA A 286 41.03 -8.06 34.99
C ALA A 286 41.65 -9.25 35.74
N LYS A 287 42.72 -9.82 35.17
CA LYS A 287 43.46 -10.94 35.78
C LYS A 287 44.94 -10.60 35.88
N ALA A 288 45.50 -10.70 37.08
CA ALA A 288 46.94 -10.57 37.27
C ALA A 288 47.68 -11.70 36.54
N LEU A 289 48.78 -11.35 35.87
CA LEU A 289 49.67 -12.28 35.20
C LEU A 289 51.08 -12.22 35.83
N LYS A 290 51.89 -13.26 35.60
CA LYS A 290 53.31 -13.27 35.98
C LYS A 290 54.05 -12.08 35.32
N GLY A 291 55.10 -11.59 35.98
CA GLY A 291 56.00 -10.58 35.42
C GLY A 291 55.45 -9.14 35.40
N LYS A 292 54.79 -8.69 36.48
CA LYS A 292 54.30 -7.31 36.66
C LYS A 292 53.27 -6.88 35.59
N LYS A 293 52.32 -7.77 35.27
CA LYS A 293 51.34 -7.61 34.18
C LYS A 293 49.91 -7.88 34.62
N VAL A 294 48.94 -7.27 33.93
CA VAL A 294 47.51 -7.57 34.06
C VAL A 294 46.90 -7.74 32.68
N LYS A 295 46.17 -8.84 32.44
CA LYS A 295 45.33 -9.02 31.26
C LYS A 295 43.94 -8.44 31.54
N VAL A 296 43.53 -7.50 30.71
CA VAL A 296 42.20 -6.90 30.73
C VAL A 296 41.41 -7.46 29.54
N SER A 297 40.23 -8.02 29.83
CA SER A 297 39.31 -8.56 28.84
C SER A 297 37.99 -7.81 28.89
N LEU A 298 37.47 -7.45 27.71
CA LEU A 298 36.29 -6.61 27.51
C LEU A 298 35.20 -7.42 26.79
N LYS A 299 33.94 -7.28 27.21
CA LYS A 299 32.82 -7.84 26.43
C LYS A 299 32.65 -7.03 25.14
N LYS A 300 32.61 -7.71 23.99
CA LYS A 300 32.35 -7.07 22.69
C LYS A 300 30.99 -6.35 22.73
N THR A 301 30.97 -5.13 22.21
CA THR A 301 29.75 -4.31 22.09
C THR A 301 29.51 -4.01 20.61
N ALA A 302 28.26 -4.08 20.16
CA ALA A 302 27.90 -3.77 18.78
C ALA A 302 28.34 -2.35 18.41
N GLN A 303 28.93 -2.19 17.22
CA GLN A 303 29.33 -0.90 16.65
C GLN A 303 30.38 -0.08 17.46
N ALA A 304 31.15 -0.68 18.37
CA ALA A 304 32.23 0.04 19.06
C ALA A 304 33.47 0.22 18.16
N ALA A 305 33.97 1.45 18.03
CA ALA A 305 35.20 1.76 17.28
C ALA A 305 36.48 1.42 18.08
N GLY A 306 36.37 1.40 19.41
CA GLY A 306 37.43 0.95 20.29
C GLY A 306 37.07 1.13 21.76
N TYR A 307 38.08 0.96 22.61
CA TYR A 307 37.92 0.95 24.07
C TYR A 307 39.01 1.76 24.76
N GLU A 308 38.66 2.40 25.87
CA GLU A 308 39.60 2.99 26.82
C GLU A 308 39.61 2.20 28.13
N ILE A 309 40.81 2.03 28.68
CA ILE A 309 41.05 1.35 29.95
C ILE A 309 41.80 2.31 30.85
N ALA A 310 41.18 2.71 31.96
CA ALA A 310 41.83 3.48 33.01
C ALA A 310 42.31 2.54 34.12
N TYR A 311 43.53 2.78 34.63
CA TYR A 311 44.08 2.05 35.75
C TYR A 311 44.84 2.96 36.72
N SER A 312 44.63 2.73 38.02
CA SER A 312 45.25 3.54 39.08
C SER A 312 45.44 2.73 40.35
N THR A 313 46.28 3.21 41.26
CA THR A 313 46.38 2.66 42.63
C THR A 313 45.36 3.28 43.58
N ASN A 314 44.60 4.27 43.13
CA ASN A 314 43.49 4.87 43.85
C ASN A 314 42.16 4.51 43.17
N VAL A 315 41.18 4.09 43.96
CA VAL A 315 39.88 3.61 43.47
C VAL A 315 39.05 4.71 42.79
N ASN A 316 39.28 5.98 43.16
CA ASN A 316 38.59 7.14 42.58
C ASN A 316 39.28 7.68 41.32
N PHE A 317 40.44 7.11 40.93
CA PHE A 317 41.21 7.49 39.75
C PHE A 317 41.69 8.95 39.73
N THR A 318 41.70 9.67 40.86
CA THR A 318 42.06 11.10 40.95
C THR A 318 43.57 11.38 41.00
N LYS A 319 44.41 10.35 41.17
CA LYS A 319 45.88 10.53 41.23
C LYS A 319 46.46 10.94 39.88
N LYS A 320 47.46 11.84 39.89
CA LYS A 320 48.26 12.20 38.70
C LYS A 320 48.92 10.99 38.00
N THR A 321 49.15 9.90 38.75
CA THR A 321 49.71 8.65 38.21
C THR A 321 48.66 7.72 37.57
N THR A 322 47.39 8.11 37.53
CA THR A 322 46.34 7.37 36.81
C THR A 322 46.70 7.34 35.33
N LYS A 323 46.62 6.15 34.73
CA LYS A 323 46.95 5.97 33.31
C LYS A 323 45.73 5.50 32.54
N VAL A 324 45.56 6.03 31.34
CA VAL A 324 44.50 5.64 30.40
C VAL A 324 45.16 5.12 29.13
N VAL A 325 44.70 3.98 28.65
CA VAL A 325 45.19 3.36 27.41
C VAL A 325 44.03 2.99 26.49
N SER A 326 44.21 3.21 25.19
CA SER A 326 43.23 2.84 24.15
C SER A 326 43.56 1.49 23.50
N THR A 327 42.55 0.77 23.02
CA THR A 327 42.72 -0.43 22.19
C THR A 327 41.52 -0.67 21.26
N LYS A 328 41.78 -1.18 20.05
CA LYS A 328 40.74 -1.70 19.14
C LYS A 328 40.36 -3.15 19.44
N LYS A 329 41.22 -3.90 20.14
CA LYS A 329 41.00 -5.32 20.46
C LYS A 329 40.18 -5.44 21.76
N VAL A 330 39.42 -6.52 21.88
CA VAL A 330 38.66 -6.85 23.11
C VAL A 330 39.54 -7.34 24.28
N THR A 331 40.86 -7.42 24.08
CA THR A 331 41.82 -7.76 25.13
C THR A 331 43.06 -6.86 25.07
N LYS A 332 43.61 -6.49 26.24
CA LYS A 332 44.84 -5.71 26.38
C LYS A 332 45.63 -6.14 27.61
N THR A 333 46.94 -6.29 27.45
CA THR A 333 47.85 -6.57 28.57
C THR A 333 48.57 -5.30 29.00
N ILE A 334 48.33 -4.87 30.24
CA ILE A 334 49.04 -3.77 30.89
C ILE A 334 50.34 -4.34 31.48
N LYS A 335 51.48 -3.70 31.19
CA LYS A 335 52.82 -4.15 31.60
C LYS A 335 53.46 -3.11 32.55
N LYS A 336 54.62 -3.47 33.14
CA LYS A 336 55.46 -2.58 33.97
C LYS A 336 54.74 -2.03 35.22
N LEU A 337 53.92 -2.86 35.87
CA LEU A 337 53.23 -2.51 37.12
C LEU A 337 54.11 -2.74 38.37
N LYS A 338 53.85 -2.02 39.46
CA LYS A 338 54.60 -2.20 40.71
C LYS A 338 54.13 -3.45 41.46
N LYS A 339 55.07 -4.26 41.95
CA LYS A 339 54.78 -5.44 42.79
C LYS A 339 54.14 -5.01 44.11
N LYS A 340 53.35 -5.91 44.72
CA LYS A 340 52.65 -5.68 46.00
C LYS A 340 51.73 -4.45 46.00
N LYS A 341 51.31 -3.96 44.83
CA LYS A 341 50.36 -2.86 44.72
C LYS A 341 49.04 -3.38 44.14
N THR A 342 47.96 -2.81 44.65
CA THR A 342 46.62 -3.01 44.15
C THR A 342 46.32 -1.94 43.11
N TYR A 343 45.80 -2.38 41.97
CA TYR A 343 45.33 -1.53 40.90
C TYR A 343 43.81 -1.69 40.74
N TYR A 344 43.15 -0.57 40.52
CA TYR A 344 41.75 -0.47 40.17
C TYR A 344 41.66 -0.17 38.68
N ILE A 345 40.80 -0.90 37.98
CA ILE A 345 40.68 -0.88 36.53
C ILE A 345 39.21 -0.69 36.15
N LYS A 346 38.94 0.26 35.27
CA LYS A 346 37.62 0.44 34.62
C LYS A 346 37.82 0.64 33.13
N ALA A 347 36.83 0.28 32.33
CA ALA A 347 36.88 0.42 30.88
C ALA A 347 35.60 1.01 30.33
N ARG A 348 35.69 1.69 29.18
CA ARG A 348 34.54 2.20 28.43
C ARG A 348 34.76 1.99 26.94
N ALA A 349 33.67 1.71 26.22
CA ALA A 349 33.70 1.70 24.75
C ALA A 349 33.54 3.13 24.23
N TYR A 350 34.04 3.39 23.01
CA TYR A 350 33.76 4.62 22.29
C TYR A 350 33.34 4.34 20.86
N LYS A 351 32.50 5.23 20.33
CA LYS A 351 32.24 5.39 18.90
C LYS A 351 33.03 6.59 18.40
N LEU A 352 33.25 6.66 17.09
CA LEU A 352 33.85 7.83 16.45
C LEU A 352 32.72 8.66 15.86
N ASP A 353 32.71 9.94 16.21
CA ASP A 353 31.93 11.00 15.58
C ASP A 353 32.94 11.86 14.79
N GLY A 354 33.12 11.52 13.52
CA GLY A 354 34.28 11.95 12.74
C GLY A 354 35.61 11.54 13.39
N LYS A 355 36.42 12.52 13.79
CA LYS A 355 37.69 12.32 14.50
C LYS A 355 37.53 12.30 16.04
N THR A 356 36.36 12.67 16.55
CA THR A 356 36.08 12.81 17.97
C THR A 356 35.60 11.48 18.55
N LYS A 357 36.10 11.11 19.73
CA LYS A 357 35.64 9.91 20.43
C LYS A 357 34.43 10.24 21.30
N VAL A 358 33.29 9.62 21.01
CA VAL A 358 32.12 9.66 21.89
C VAL A 358 32.16 8.46 22.84
N TYR A 359 32.30 8.75 24.12
CA TYR A 359 32.55 7.74 25.15
C TYR A 359 31.26 7.27 25.82
N GLY A 360 31.16 5.95 25.97
CA GLY A 360 30.18 5.32 26.85
C GLY A 360 30.47 5.55 28.34
N ARG A 361 29.50 5.17 29.18
CA ARG A 361 29.69 5.13 30.63
C ARG A 361 30.82 4.17 31.00
N TRP A 362 31.55 4.50 32.05
CA TRP A 362 32.55 3.59 32.61
C TRP A 362 31.88 2.30 33.13
N SER A 363 32.58 1.19 32.93
CA SER A 363 32.25 -0.07 33.60
C SER A 363 32.36 0.06 35.11
N LEU A 364 31.78 -0.92 35.82
CA LEU A 364 32.13 -1.17 37.22
C LEU A 364 33.65 -1.38 37.36
N ILE A 365 34.19 -0.92 38.48
CA ILE A 365 35.62 -0.99 38.80
C ILE A 365 35.99 -2.43 39.16
N LYS A 366 37.11 -2.91 38.63
CA LYS A 366 37.73 -4.19 38.99
C LYS A 366 39.04 -3.96 39.73
N LYS A 367 39.18 -4.61 40.88
CA LYS A 367 40.36 -4.59 41.73
C LYS A 367 41.27 -5.77 41.36
N VAL A 368 42.56 -5.52 41.22
CA VAL A 368 43.57 -6.55 40.97
C VAL A 368 44.86 -6.23 41.73
N THR A 369 45.40 -7.21 42.46
CA THR A 369 46.65 -7.06 43.20
C THR A 369 47.79 -7.76 42.48
N ILE A 370 48.89 -7.05 42.25
CA ILE A 370 50.10 -7.64 41.68
C ILE A 370 50.82 -8.41 42.77
N LYS A 371 50.74 -9.75 42.70
CA LYS A 371 51.45 -10.66 43.61
C LYS A 371 52.99 -10.48 43.50
N LYS A 372 53.71 -10.99 44.51
CA LYS A 372 55.18 -10.88 44.62
C LYS A 372 55.91 -11.34 43.36
#